data_AF-A0A1L7WFL7-F1
#
_entry.id   AF-A0A1L7WFL7-F1
#
_cell.length_a   1.000
_cell.length_b   1.000
_cell.length_c   1.000
_cell.angle_alpha   90.00
_cell.angle_beta   90.00
_cell.angle_gamma   90.00
#
_symmetry.space_group_name_H-M   'P 1'
#
loop_
_entity.id
_entity.type
_entity.pdbx_description
1 polymer ?
#
loop_
_entity_poly.entity_id
_entity_poly.type
_entity_poly.pdbx_seq_one_letter_code
_entity_poly.pdbx_strand_id
1 'polypeptide(L)'
;MSPGLAGKKWFYPGLWLLIVIVFLGTELRRHSNIGASITSDSTHDTLDNITSSVADKIKAVPDYYDMLTGANEDAAKKNNTLKTADITTSIKAAIIIETRRSAAVIPLLLHFCSVLGPDWPVVVYTSAENFGSFTTSEALLRYQAGDSVLCSNSARSVEDFFEWDLIGAPISPQWGAGYNGGLSLRRRSTMLRVLQEYDWSKNPHPRPEDQWYFFRFNDLMNKDVEETGDSKIKLPSMEIARTFAVETIDYPSPLGLHQPTRWFPADRRMTSLDEWCPEYKLARTDRINE
;
A
#
# COMPACT_ATOMS: atom_id res chain seq x y z
N MET A 1 6.04 10.27 74.61
CA MET A 1 5.80 9.14 73.68
C MET A 1 4.96 9.67 72.53
N SER A 2 5.56 9.80 71.34
CA SER A 2 4.95 10.47 70.19
C SER A 2 4.13 9.47 69.36
N PRO A 3 2.85 9.73 69.05
CA PRO A 3 2.07 8.88 68.16
C PRO A 3 2.25 9.36 66.72
N GLY A 4 2.67 8.48 65.80
CA GLY A 4 2.63 8.86 64.39
C GLY A 4 3.58 8.13 63.45
N LEU A 5 3.52 6.80 63.39
CA LEU A 5 4.24 6.07 62.33
C LEU A 5 3.43 4.92 61.69
N ALA A 6 2.11 4.92 61.81
CA ALA A 6 1.24 3.90 61.16
C ALA A 6 0.50 4.40 59.90
N GLY A 7 0.36 5.73 59.71
CA GLY A 7 -0.48 6.30 58.65
C GLY A 7 0.12 6.37 57.23
N LYS A 8 1.45 6.18 57.07
CA LYS A 8 2.12 6.33 55.77
C LYS A 8 2.31 5.04 54.97
N LYS A 9 2.13 3.86 55.58
CA LYS A 9 2.34 2.55 54.90
C LYS A 9 1.18 2.12 53.99
N TRP A 10 -0.01 2.70 54.18
CA TRP A 10 -1.22 2.30 53.43
C TRP A 10 -1.74 3.38 52.47
N PHE A 11 -1.16 4.59 52.49
CA PHE A 11 -1.59 5.69 51.63
C PHE A 11 -1.29 5.43 50.14
N TYR A 12 -0.04 5.03 49.83
CA TYR A 12 0.35 4.75 48.44
C TYR A 12 -0.32 3.51 47.83
N PRO A 13 -0.46 2.37 48.52
CA PRO A 13 -1.23 1.24 48.01
C PRO A 13 -2.71 1.57 47.80
N GLY A 14 -3.32 2.34 48.72
CA GLY A 14 -4.71 2.76 48.62
C GLY A 14 -4.96 3.70 47.43
N LEU A 15 -4.07 4.67 47.21
CA LEU A 15 -4.13 5.57 46.07
C LEU A 15 -3.95 4.82 44.74
N TRP A 16 -3.04 3.85 44.69
CA TRP A 16 -2.80 3.03 43.50
C TRP A 16 -4.00 2.14 43.16
N LEU A 17 -4.63 1.51 44.16
CA LEU A 17 -5.87 0.73 43.98
C LEU A 17 -7.01 1.61 43.44
N LEU A 18 -7.14 2.85 43.94
CA LEU A 18 -8.15 3.80 43.47
C LEU A 18 -7.95 4.17 41.99
N ILE A 19 -6.70 4.40 41.56
CA ILE A 19 -6.37 4.68 40.16
C ILE A 19 -6.70 3.48 39.27
N VAL A 20 -6.38 2.26 39.70
CA VAL A 20 -6.70 1.02 38.95
C VAL A 20 -8.21 0.80 38.84
N ILE A 21 -8.97 1.07 39.90
CA ILE A 21 -10.45 0.98 39.89
C ILE A 21 -11.05 2.01 38.93
N VAL A 22 -10.54 3.25 38.93
CA VAL A 22 -10.99 4.28 37.98
C VAL A 22 -10.67 3.86 36.54
N PHE A 23 -9.47 3.34 36.28
CA PHE A 23 -9.06 2.89 34.95
C PHE A 23 -9.89 1.69 34.44
N LEU A 24 -10.15 0.70 35.29
CA LEU A 24 -11.04 -0.43 34.97
C LEU A 24 -12.48 0.03 34.76
N GLY A 25 -12.97 1.00 35.55
CA GLY A 25 -14.29 1.58 35.39
C GLY A 25 -14.46 2.35 34.08
N THR A 26 -13.43 3.08 33.65
CA THR A 26 -13.44 3.78 32.35
C THR A 26 -13.40 2.80 31.18
N GLU A 27 -12.64 1.70 31.28
CA GLU A 27 -12.54 0.73 30.19
C GLU A 27 -13.80 -0.15 30.08
N LEU A 28 -14.43 -0.50 31.21
CA LEU A 28 -15.72 -1.20 31.22
C LEU A 28 -16.86 -0.32 30.67
N ARG A 29 -16.86 0.99 30.93
CA ARG A 29 -17.79 1.94 30.28
C ARG A 29 -17.53 2.11 28.78
N ARG A 30 -16.27 2.00 28.35
CA ARG A 30 -15.90 2.03 26.93
C ARG A 30 -16.46 0.83 26.18
N HIS A 31 -16.44 -0.35 26.80
CA HIS A 31 -16.97 -1.59 26.22
C HIS A 31 -18.49 -1.72 26.33
N SER A 32 -19.16 -1.14 27.34
CA SER A 32 -20.64 -1.16 27.42
C SER A 32 -21.33 -0.29 26.36
N ASN A 33 -20.64 0.74 25.84
CA ASN A 33 -21.18 1.63 24.81
C ASN A 33 -21.06 1.08 23.38
N ILE A 34 -20.41 -0.08 23.18
CA ILE A 34 -20.29 -0.75 21.87
C ILE A 34 -21.34 -1.87 21.73
N GLY A 35 -22.00 -2.30 22.82
CA GLY A 35 -22.91 -3.45 22.84
C GLY A 35 -24.40 -3.16 22.68
N ALA A 36 -24.82 -1.91 22.47
CA ALA A 36 -26.24 -1.53 22.47
C ALA A 36 -26.68 -0.75 21.22
N SER A 37 -26.42 -1.29 20.02
CA SER A 37 -27.21 -0.96 18.82
C SER A 37 -26.97 -1.99 17.71
N ILE A 38 -27.43 -3.22 17.92
CA ILE A 38 -27.73 -4.12 16.80
C ILE A 38 -29.08 -4.78 17.13
N THR A 39 -30.14 -4.10 16.74
CA THR A 39 -31.45 -4.74 16.53
C THR A 39 -31.67 -4.86 15.03
N SER A 40 -31.97 -6.08 14.62
CA SER A 40 -32.28 -6.50 13.26
C SER A 40 -33.53 -5.81 12.72
N ASP A 41 -33.39 -4.86 11.80
CA ASP A 41 -34.25 -4.71 10.61
C ASP A 41 -33.69 -3.62 9.67
N SER A 42 -33.98 -3.71 8.36
CA SER A 42 -33.67 -2.74 7.27
C SER A 42 -32.27 -2.77 6.62
N THR A 43 -32.05 -3.74 5.73
CA THR A 43 -30.90 -3.76 4.78
C THR A 43 -31.08 -2.87 3.54
N HIS A 44 -32.08 -1.97 3.52
CA HIS A 44 -32.31 -1.07 2.39
C HIS A 44 -31.98 0.41 2.68
N ASP A 45 -31.95 0.85 3.95
CA ASP A 45 -31.73 2.27 4.33
C ASP A 45 -30.24 2.63 4.58
N THR A 46 -29.34 1.64 4.52
CA THR A 46 -27.91 1.82 4.83
C THR A 46 -27.09 2.23 3.61
N LEU A 47 -27.49 1.87 2.39
CA LEU A 47 -26.72 2.22 1.19
C LEU A 47 -26.85 3.72 0.84
N ASP A 48 -28.04 4.30 1.04
CA ASP A 48 -28.32 5.72 0.78
C ASP A 48 -27.68 6.63 1.84
N ASN A 49 -27.59 6.18 3.09
CA ASN A 49 -26.87 6.89 4.15
C ASN A 49 -25.35 6.81 4.02
N ILE A 50 -24.82 5.73 3.45
CA ILE A 50 -23.38 5.63 3.16
C ILE A 50 -23.01 6.51 1.97
N THR A 51 -23.86 6.58 0.93
CA THR A 51 -23.62 7.47 -0.21
C THR A 51 -23.76 8.94 0.16
N SER A 52 -24.71 9.32 1.02
CA SER A 52 -24.80 10.69 1.54
C SER A 52 -23.62 11.02 2.47
N SER A 53 -23.22 10.12 3.37
CA SER A 53 -22.08 10.33 4.27
C SER A 53 -20.75 10.44 3.52
N VAL A 54 -20.57 9.68 2.45
CA VAL A 54 -19.37 9.77 1.59
C VAL A 54 -19.44 11.03 0.72
N ALA A 55 -20.60 11.39 0.16
CA ALA A 55 -20.77 12.62 -0.61
C ALA A 55 -20.56 13.88 0.25
N ASP A 56 -21.02 13.88 1.50
CA ASP A 56 -20.86 15.00 2.43
C ASP A 56 -19.42 15.08 2.96
N LYS A 57 -18.73 13.94 3.13
CA LYS A 57 -17.28 13.92 3.43
C LYS A 57 -16.43 14.34 2.24
N ILE A 58 -16.84 14.06 1.01
CA ILE A 58 -16.19 14.55 -0.22
C ILE A 58 -16.42 16.06 -0.40
N LYS A 59 -17.61 16.57 -0.03
CA LYS A 59 -17.90 18.03 -0.01
C LYS A 59 -17.15 18.80 1.07
N ALA A 60 -16.67 18.14 2.12
CA ALA A 60 -15.86 18.76 3.18
C ALA A 60 -14.35 18.81 2.85
N VAL A 61 -13.92 18.19 1.74
CA VAL A 61 -12.51 18.22 1.28
C VAL A 61 -12.03 19.63 0.90
N PRO A 62 -12.83 20.48 0.21
CA PRO A 62 -12.49 21.88 -0.03
C PRO A 62 -12.39 22.70 1.26
N ASP A 63 -13.35 22.58 2.18
CA ASP A 63 -13.41 23.36 3.43
C ASP A 63 -12.22 23.05 4.36
N TYR A 64 -11.75 21.79 4.36
CA TYR A 64 -10.54 21.39 5.08
C TYR A 64 -9.25 21.93 4.43
N TYR A 65 -9.24 22.11 3.11
CA TYR A 65 -8.13 22.66 2.35
C TYR A 65 -7.97 24.18 2.56
N ASP A 66 -9.09 24.90 2.66
CA ASP A 66 -9.13 26.34 2.94
C ASP A 66 -8.67 26.67 4.37
N MET A 67 -8.99 25.79 5.33
CA MET A 67 -8.53 25.92 6.71
C MET A 67 -7.00 25.75 6.86
N LEU A 68 -6.37 24.93 6.01
CA LEU A 68 -4.93 24.63 6.09
C LEU A 68 -4.04 25.63 5.35
N THR A 69 -4.56 26.32 4.33
CA THR A 69 -3.75 27.20 3.47
C THR A 69 -3.77 28.67 3.87
N GLY A 70 -4.68 29.10 4.76
CA GLY A 70 -4.72 30.49 5.26
C GLY A 70 -4.81 31.53 4.15
N ALA A 71 -5.35 31.16 2.99
CA ALA A 71 -5.34 31.99 1.80
C ALA A 71 -6.52 32.98 1.85
N ASN A 72 -6.19 34.26 1.99
CA ASN A 72 -7.14 35.35 1.75
C ASN A 72 -7.54 35.30 0.26
N GLU A 73 -8.84 35.27 -0.03
CA GLU A 73 -9.45 34.93 -1.34
C GLU A 73 -8.97 35.76 -2.54
N ASP A 74 -8.21 36.84 -2.33
CA ASP A 74 -7.82 37.78 -3.38
C ASP A 74 -6.44 37.52 -3.99
N ALA A 75 -5.59 36.64 -3.42
CA ALA A 75 -4.23 36.39 -3.91
C ALA A 75 -4.08 35.13 -4.81
N ALA A 76 -5.00 34.16 -4.73
CA ALA A 76 -4.87 32.87 -5.41
C ALA A 76 -5.31 32.87 -6.90
N LYS A 77 -5.87 33.98 -7.41
CA LYS A 77 -6.36 34.09 -8.80
C LYS A 77 -5.31 34.47 -9.85
N LYS A 78 -4.05 34.68 -9.49
CA LYS A 78 -2.99 34.93 -10.47
C LYS A 78 -1.84 33.95 -10.28
N ASN A 79 -1.83 32.94 -11.15
CA ASN A 79 -0.65 32.16 -11.56
C ASN A 79 -0.21 31.01 -10.65
N ASN A 80 -1.12 30.12 -10.28
CA ASN A 80 -0.74 28.72 -9.99
C ASN A 80 -1.78 27.78 -10.58
N THR A 81 -1.70 27.54 -11.90
CA THR A 81 -2.20 26.30 -12.49
C THR A 81 -1.35 25.15 -11.95
N LEU A 82 -1.64 24.71 -10.73
CA LEU A 82 -1.30 23.37 -10.30
C LEU A 82 -2.06 22.44 -11.24
N LYS A 83 -1.35 21.81 -12.18
CA LYS A 83 -1.94 20.77 -13.03
C LYS A 83 -2.26 19.59 -12.12
N THR A 84 -3.47 19.57 -11.55
CA THR A 84 -4.07 18.34 -11.03
C THR A 84 -4.15 17.39 -12.22
N ALA A 85 -3.38 16.30 -12.19
CA ALA A 85 -3.47 15.26 -13.20
C ALA A 85 -4.92 14.74 -13.20
N ASP A 86 -5.63 14.92 -14.31
CA ASP A 86 -6.99 14.42 -14.44
C ASP A 86 -6.92 12.89 -14.56
N ILE A 87 -6.97 12.20 -13.41
CA ILE A 87 -6.83 10.74 -13.27
C ILE A 87 -7.78 9.99 -14.22
N THR A 88 -8.89 10.63 -14.61
CA THR A 88 -9.92 10.06 -15.48
C THR A 88 -9.53 9.98 -16.96
N THR A 89 -8.50 10.72 -17.40
CA THR A 89 -8.08 10.79 -18.81
C THR A 89 -6.84 9.95 -19.15
N SER A 90 -6.11 9.47 -18.14
CA SER A 90 -4.90 8.68 -18.38
C SER A 90 -5.20 7.20 -18.62
N ILE A 91 -4.54 6.62 -19.62
CA ILE A 91 -4.58 5.18 -19.91
C ILE A 91 -3.65 4.37 -19.00
N LYS A 92 -2.78 5.03 -18.22
CA LYS A 92 -1.85 4.44 -17.25
C LYS A 92 -2.16 5.01 -15.86
N ALA A 93 -1.90 4.22 -14.82
CA ALA A 93 -1.89 4.71 -13.44
C ALA A 93 -0.94 3.85 -12.60
N ALA A 94 -0.17 4.51 -11.72
CA ALA A 94 0.63 3.84 -10.73
C ALA A 94 -0.13 3.85 -9.40
N ILE A 95 -0.39 2.68 -8.85
CA ILE A 95 -1.12 2.54 -7.60
C ILE A 95 -0.13 2.13 -6.52
N ILE A 96 0.01 2.95 -5.48
CA ILE A 96 0.82 2.65 -4.31
C ILE A 96 -0.12 2.39 -3.15
N ILE A 97 -0.07 1.19 -2.58
CA ILE A 97 -0.84 0.84 -1.39
C ILE A 97 0.15 0.71 -0.24
N GLU A 98 0.11 1.67 0.68
CA GLU A 98 0.99 1.67 1.85
C GLU A 98 0.19 2.10 3.08
N THR A 99 -0.20 1.12 3.88
CA THR A 99 -0.97 1.35 5.12
C THR A 99 -0.07 1.57 6.33
N ARG A 100 1.23 1.33 6.19
CA ARG A 100 2.20 1.36 7.28
C ARG A 100 2.74 2.77 7.46
N ARG A 101 2.94 3.17 8.71
CA ARG A 101 3.51 4.48 9.02
C ARG A 101 5.01 4.44 8.76
N SER A 102 5.48 5.24 7.80
CA SER A 102 6.89 5.27 7.48
C SER A 102 7.35 6.59 6.88
N ALA A 103 8.49 7.05 7.38
CA ALA A 103 9.20 8.21 6.85
C ALA A 103 9.77 7.98 5.43
N ALA A 104 9.90 6.72 4.99
CA ALA A 104 10.40 6.39 3.65
C ALA A 104 9.33 6.56 2.55
N VAL A 105 8.06 6.68 2.91
CA VAL A 105 6.95 6.72 1.92
C VAL A 105 7.03 7.96 1.04
N ILE A 106 7.35 9.14 1.60
CA ILE A 106 7.48 10.37 0.81
C ILE A 106 8.68 10.30 -0.15
N PRO A 107 9.91 9.96 0.30
CA PRO A 107 11.03 9.74 -0.61
C PRO A 107 10.75 8.67 -1.68
N LEU A 108 10.12 7.54 -1.32
CA LEU A 108 9.75 6.50 -2.28
C LEU A 108 8.72 7.00 -3.28
N LEU A 109 7.70 7.73 -2.84
CA LEU A 109 6.70 8.32 -3.72
C LEU A 109 7.35 9.28 -4.72
N LEU A 110 8.19 10.20 -4.25
CA LEU A 110 8.92 11.14 -5.11
C LEU A 110 9.83 10.39 -6.09
N HIS A 111 10.49 9.33 -5.63
CA HIS A 111 11.30 8.46 -6.46
C HIS A 111 10.47 7.81 -7.57
N PHE A 112 9.35 7.17 -7.24
CA PHE A 112 8.44 6.60 -8.23
C PHE A 112 7.95 7.65 -9.24
N CYS A 113 7.54 8.84 -8.78
CA CYS A 113 7.16 9.94 -9.67
C CYS A 113 8.29 10.33 -10.63
N SER A 114 9.54 10.36 -10.15
CA SER A 114 10.70 10.73 -10.98
C SER A 114 11.05 9.66 -12.01
N VAL A 115 10.95 8.37 -11.64
CA VAL A 115 11.28 7.25 -12.53
C VAL A 115 10.18 7.02 -13.57
N LEU A 116 8.91 7.10 -13.16
CA LEU A 116 7.78 6.88 -14.06
C LEU A 116 7.52 8.08 -14.98
N GLY A 117 7.80 9.29 -14.51
CA GLY A 117 7.56 10.52 -15.26
C GLY A 117 6.10 11.00 -15.23
N PRO A 118 5.80 12.11 -15.91
CA PRO A 118 4.54 12.85 -15.76
C PRO A 118 3.30 12.14 -16.36
N ASP A 119 3.50 11.15 -17.23
CA ASP A 119 2.42 10.40 -17.89
C ASP A 119 1.80 9.33 -16.97
N TRP A 120 2.38 9.10 -15.80
CA TRP A 120 1.92 8.15 -14.80
C TRP A 120 1.27 8.89 -13.63
N PRO A 121 -0.06 9.06 -13.61
CA PRO A 121 -0.73 9.54 -12.42
C PRO A 121 -0.50 8.52 -11.29
N VAL A 122 0.06 9.00 -10.18
CA VAL A 122 0.31 8.20 -8.99
C VAL A 122 -0.85 8.36 -8.01
N VAL A 123 -1.53 7.26 -7.70
CA VAL A 123 -2.61 7.19 -6.72
C VAL A 123 -2.11 6.44 -5.50
N VAL A 124 -2.15 7.09 -4.34
CA VAL A 124 -1.71 6.49 -3.07
C VAL A 124 -2.92 6.13 -2.23
N TYR A 125 -3.05 4.85 -1.89
CA TYR A 125 -3.98 4.37 -0.87
C TYR A 125 -3.22 4.14 0.43
N THR A 126 -3.67 4.82 1.48
CA THR A 126 -3.06 4.76 2.81
C THR A 126 -4.13 4.85 3.90
N SER A 127 -3.76 4.57 5.16
CA SER A 127 -4.67 4.73 6.28
C SER A 127 -4.95 6.22 6.55
N ALA A 128 -6.14 6.54 7.07
CA ALA A 128 -6.49 7.92 7.39
C ALA A 128 -5.49 8.57 8.37
N GLU A 129 -4.92 7.78 9.28
CA GLU A 129 -3.90 8.21 10.24
C GLU A 129 -2.58 8.62 9.56
N ASN A 130 -2.24 8.01 8.43
CA ASN A 130 -1.05 8.35 7.66
C ASN A 130 -1.24 9.59 6.79
N PHE A 131 -2.49 9.99 6.51
CA PHE A 131 -2.78 11.19 5.70
C PHE A 131 -2.14 12.47 6.28
N GLY A 132 -2.09 12.57 7.62
CA GLY A 132 -1.40 13.65 8.32
C GLY A 132 0.11 13.71 8.00
N SER A 133 0.75 12.57 7.72
CA SER A 133 2.18 12.53 7.37
C SER A 133 2.45 13.06 5.96
N PHE A 134 1.49 12.93 5.03
CA PHE A 134 1.60 13.51 3.68
C PHE A 134 1.41 15.04 3.67
N THR A 135 0.63 15.56 4.62
CA THR A 135 0.30 17.00 4.71
C THR A 135 1.29 17.80 5.56
N THR A 136 2.10 17.16 6.41
CA THR A 136 2.99 17.82 7.40
C THR A 136 4.48 17.60 7.17
N SER A 137 4.90 16.99 6.06
CA SER A 137 6.30 16.59 5.87
C SER A 137 7.26 17.74 5.53
N GLU A 138 7.87 18.35 6.55
CA GLU A 138 9.34 18.57 6.59
C GLU A 138 9.94 17.33 7.28
N ALA A 139 10.82 16.60 6.60
CA ALA A 139 11.25 15.25 6.96
C ALA A 139 11.61 15.04 8.46
N LEU A 140 11.11 13.96 9.11
CA LEU A 140 11.87 13.00 9.96
C LEU A 140 11.00 12.01 10.82
N LEU A 141 11.31 10.70 10.68
CA LEU A 141 11.31 9.52 11.60
C LEU A 141 10.02 9.10 12.36
N ARG A 142 9.55 7.83 12.39
CA ARG A 142 10.19 6.49 12.47
C ARG A 142 9.62 5.47 11.45
N TYR A 143 10.26 4.31 11.45
CA TYR A 143 10.45 3.32 10.39
C TYR A 143 9.32 2.37 9.98
N GLN A 144 9.09 2.26 8.66
CA GLN A 144 8.70 1.02 7.98
C GLN A 144 9.01 1.11 6.48
N ALA A 145 10.18 0.66 6.02
CA ALA A 145 10.53 0.81 4.60
C ALA A 145 9.46 0.17 3.69
N GLY A 146 9.11 0.85 2.59
CA GLY A 146 8.33 0.25 1.50
C GLY A 146 9.04 -1.02 1.05
N ASP A 147 8.32 -2.07 0.68
CA ASP A 147 8.98 -3.34 0.34
C ASP A 147 9.39 -3.42 -1.15
N SER A 148 9.10 -2.39 -1.94
CA SER A 148 9.26 -2.41 -3.39
C SER A 148 9.87 -1.11 -3.92
N VAL A 149 10.74 -1.22 -4.92
CA VAL A 149 11.44 -0.07 -5.52
C VAL A 149 11.75 -0.31 -7.00
N LEU A 150 11.73 0.76 -7.81
CA LEU A 150 12.29 0.77 -9.17
C LEU A 150 13.74 1.25 -9.11
N CYS A 151 14.63 0.65 -9.89
CA CYS A 151 16.04 1.04 -9.93
C CYS A 151 16.23 2.08 -11.03
N SER A 152 16.60 3.33 -10.70
CA SER A 152 16.67 4.40 -11.72
C SER A 152 17.79 4.21 -12.74
N ASN A 153 18.88 3.53 -12.35
CA ASN A 153 19.96 3.18 -13.27
C ASN A 153 19.59 1.97 -14.15
N SER A 154 18.33 1.52 -14.15
CA SER A 154 17.94 0.37 -14.93
C SER A 154 18.08 0.61 -16.43
N ALA A 155 18.68 -0.33 -17.14
CA ALA A 155 18.74 -0.36 -18.60
C ALA A 155 17.36 -0.60 -19.24
N ARG A 156 16.33 -0.89 -18.43
CA ARG A 156 14.96 -1.13 -18.84
C ARG A 156 14.04 -0.05 -18.30
N SER A 157 12.92 0.16 -18.98
CA SER A 157 11.81 1.00 -18.55
C SER A 157 10.58 0.16 -18.23
N VAL A 158 9.58 0.74 -17.55
CA VAL A 158 8.31 0.04 -17.28
C VAL A 158 7.57 -0.28 -18.58
N GLU A 159 7.67 0.62 -19.56
CA GLU A 159 7.08 0.52 -20.89
C GLU A 159 7.52 -0.73 -21.66
N ASP A 160 8.75 -1.23 -21.41
CA ASP A 160 9.28 -2.44 -22.05
C ASP A 160 8.45 -3.70 -21.73
N PHE A 161 7.59 -3.63 -20.71
CA PHE A 161 6.78 -4.75 -20.23
C PHE A 161 5.29 -4.61 -20.55
N PHE A 162 4.87 -3.57 -21.27
CA PHE A 162 3.44 -3.31 -21.58
C PHE A 162 2.78 -4.36 -22.47
N GLU A 163 3.57 -5.15 -23.20
CA GLU A 163 3.02 -6.25 -24.00
C GLU A 163 2.34 -7.32 -23.15
N TRP A 164 2.77 -7.46 -21.88
CA TRP A 164 2.28 -8.45 -20.93
C TRP A 164 1.03 -7.97 -20.19
N ASP A 165 0.08 -8.88 -19.97
CA ASP A 165 -1.15 -8.59 -19.24
C ASP A 165 -0.95 -8.62 -17.72
N LEU A 166 -0.02 -9.45 -17.25
CA LEU A 166 0.38 -9.55 -15.85
C LEU A 166 1.85 -9.92 -15.78
N ILE A 167 2.62 -9.16 -15.01
CA ILE A 167 4.01 -9.45 -14.70
C ILE A 167 4.33 -8.96 -13.29
N GLY A 168 5.12 -9.73 -12.56
CA GLY A 168 5.63 -9.39 -11.23
C GLY A 168 6.91 -10.16 -10.96
N ALA A 169 7.42 -10.09 -9.73
CA ALA A 169 8.61 -10.84 -9.35
C ALA A 169 8.29 -12.35 -9.36
N PRO A 170 9.03 -13.19 -10.11
CA PRO A 170 8.69 -14.61 -10.19
C PRO A 170 8.97 -15.34 -8.87
N ILE A 171 8.07 -16.27 -8.55
CA ILE A 171 8.09 -17.04 -7.30
C ILE A 171 8.69 -18.43 -7.58
N SER A 172 9.67 -18.83 -6.78
CA SER A 172 10.24 -20.18 -6.81
C SER A 172 9.15 -21.24 -6.52
N PRO A 173 9.13 -22.39 -7.22
CA PRO A 173 8.10 -23.43 -7.06
C PRO A 173 7.85 -23.91 -5.63
N GLN A 174 8.82 -23.74 -4.72
CA GLN A 174 8.69 -24.08 -3.30
C GLN A 174 7.71 -23.17 -2.53
N TRP A 175 7.43 -21.96 -3.02
CA TRP A 175 6.59 -20.95 -2.36
C TRP A 175 5.24 -20.73 -3.06
N GLY A 176 5.06 -21.28 -4.26
CA GLY A 176 3.86 -21.10 -5.07
C GLY A 176 4.15 -21.16 -6.55
N ALA A 177 3.26 -20.57 -7.34
CA ALA A 177 3.45 -20.44 -8.79
C ALA A 177 3.10 -19.02 -9.25
N GLY A 178 3.69 -18.61 -10.37
CA GLY A 178 3.44 -17.31 -10.95
C GLY A 178 4.35 -16.23 -10.36
N TYR A 179 3.73 -15.11 -9.98
CA TYR A 179 4.43 -13.89 -9.59
C TYR A 179 3.94 -13.38 -8.25
N ASN A 180 4.81 -12.61 -7.59
CA ASN A 180 4.47 -11.81 -6.43
C ASN A 180 3.95 -10.43 -6.87
N GLY A 181 2.90 -9.96 -6.22
CA GLY A 181 2.17 -8.74 -6.53
C GLY A 181 2.76 -7.45 -5.95
N GLY A 182 3.72 -7.50 -5.03
CA GLY A 182 4.23 -6.32 -4.33
C GLY A 182 4.91 -5.31 -5.25
N LEU A 183 5.54 -5.77 -6.32
CA LEU A 183 5.86 -4.96 -7.50
C LEU A 183 5.33 -5.70 -8.73
N SER A 184 4.27 -5.16 -9.35
CA SER A 184 3.63 -5.79 -10.51
C SER A 184 3.04 -4.78 -11.49
N LEU A 185 2.99 -5.16 -12.76
CA LEU A 185 2.24 -4.45 -13.80
C LEU A 185 1.04 -5.31 -14.19
N ARG A 186 -0.14 -4.66 -14.27
CA ARG A 186 -1.42 -5.35 -14.42
C ARG A 186 -2.28 -4.64 -15.46
N ARG A 187 -2.65 -5.35 -16.54
CA ARG A 187 -3.52 -4.79 -17.58
C ARG A 187 -4.97 -4.72 -17.08
N ARG A 188 -5.48 -3.49 -16.95
CA ARG A 188 -6.82 -3.20 -16.42
C ARG A 188 -7.93 -4.02 -17.09
N SER A 189 -7.95 -4.13 -18.42
CA SER A 189 -8.99 -4.88 -19.13
C SER A 189 -9.04 -6.35 -18.73
N THR A 190 -7.88 -6.98 -18.57
CA THR A 190 -7.75 -8.40 -18.24
C THR A 190 -8.05 -8.65 -16.76
N MET A 191 -7.61 -7.74 -15.88
CA MET A 191 -8.00 -7.75 -14.45
C MET A 191 -9.52 -7.66 -14.27
N LEU A 192 -10.17 -6.74 -14.98
CA LEU A 192 -11.64 -6.59 -14.92
C LEU A 192 -12.36 -7.81 -15.48
N ARG A 193 -11.85 -8.42 -16.55
CA ARG A 193 -12.39 -9.68 -17.10
C ARG A 193 -12.31 -10.80 -16.06
N VAL A 194 -11.19 -10.93 -15.36
CA VAL A 194 -11.06 -11.90 -14.25
C VAL A 194 -12.12 -11.68 -13.19
N LEU A 195 -12.33 -10.43 -12.76
CA LEU A 195 -13.34 -10.11 -11.74
C LEU A 195 -14.79 -10.31 -12.21
N GLN A 196 -15.03 -10.29 -13.53
CA GLN A 196 -16.34 -10.58 -14.11
C GLN A 196 -16.61 -12.09 -14.18
N GLU A 197 -15.58 -12.89 -14.49
CA GLU A 197 -15.72 -14.34 -14.67
C GLU A 197 -15.51 -15.13 -13.38
N TYR A 198 -14.74 -14.59 -12.43
CA TYR A 198 -14.37 -15.26 -11.19
C TYR A 198 -14.68 -14.41 -9.97
N ASP A 199 -15.26 -15.06 -8.98
CA ASP A 199 -15.59 -14.46 -7.70
C ASP A 199 -14.47 -14.70 -6.69
N TRP A 200 -13.76 -13.62 -6.32
CA TRP A 200 -12.72 -13.66 -5.30
C TRP A 200 -13.22 -14.21 -3.95
N SER A 201 -14.47 -13.93 -3.57
CA SER A 201 -15.04 -14.37 -2.28
C SER A 201 -15.20 -15.89 -2.20
N LYS A 202 -15.31 -16.55 -3.36
CA LYS A 202 -15.36 -18.01 -3.48
C LYS A 202 -13.99 -18.65 -3.64
N ASN A 203 -12.92 -17.85 -3.72
CA ASN A 203 -11.58 -18.39 -3.66
C ASN A 203 -11.46 -19.10 -2.31
N PRO A 204 -11.20 -20.43 -2.28
CA PRO A 204 -10.76 -21.04 -1.04
C PRO A 204 -9.56 -20.20 -0.56
N HIS A 205 -9.42 -19.98 0.73
CA HIS A 205 -8.41 -19.05 1.24
C HIS A 205 -6.95 -19.59 1.32
N PRO A 206 -6.40 -20.56 0.53
CA PRO A 206 -4.98 -20.89 0.65
C PRO A 206 -4.05 -20.11 -0.29
N ARG A 207 -4.53 -19.30 -1.25
CA ARG A 207 -3.66 -18.61 -2.23
C ARG A 207 -3.63 -17.10 -2.05
N PRO A 208 -2.43 -16.48 -2.02
CA PRO A 208 -2.24 -15.05 -2.18
C PRO A 208 -2.92 -14.48 -3.45
N GLU A 209 -3.28 -13.20 -3.41
CA GLU A 209 -4.05 -12.50 -4.46
C GLU A 209 -3.38 -12.51 -5.83
N ASP A 210 -2.09 -12.26 -5.84
CA ASP A 210 -1.21 -12.25 -7.01
C ASP A 210 -1.15 -13.62 -7.69
N GLN A 211 -0.97 -14.68 -6.91
CA GLN A 211 -0.99 -16.05 -7.41
C GLN A 211 -2.38 -16.43 -7.92
N TRP A 212 -3.44 -16.01 -7.23
CA TRP A 212 -4.81 -16.24 -7.70
C TRP A 212 -5.03 -15.59 -9.07
N TYR A 213 -4.67 -14.32 -9.25
CA TYR A 213 -4.75 -13.66 -10.55
C TYR A 213 -3.92 -14.37 -11.60
N PHE A 214 -2.69 -14.79 -11.27
CA PHE A 214 -1.88 -15.60 -12.18
C PHE A 214 -2.61 -16.85 -12.67
N PHE A 215 -3.25 -17.61 -11.77
CA PHE A 215 -4.04 -18.78 -12.15
C PHE A 215 -5.30 -18.41 -12.95
N ARG A 216 -6.01 -17.33 -12.59
CA ARG A 216 -7.20 -16.89 -13.33
C ARG A 216 -6.84 -16.45 -14.75
N PHE A 217 -5.69 -15.81 -14.95
CA PHE A 217 -5.21 -15.43 -16.28
C PHE A 217 -4.92 -16.67 -17.13
N ASN A 218 -4.28 -17.70 -16.56
CA ASN A 218 -4.08 -18.96 -17.26
C ASN A 218 -5.40 -19.67 -17.60
N ASP A 219 -6.38 -19.68 -16.70
CA ASP A 219 -7.70 -20.25 -16.98
C ASP A 219 -8.39 -19.53 -18.14
N LEU A 220 -8.34 -18.19 -18.18
CA LEU A 220 -8.86 -17.40 -19.30
C LEU A 220 -8.11 -17.66 -20.61
N MET A 221 -6.78 -17.81 -20.56
CA MET A 221 -5.97 -18.15 -21.73
C MET A 221 -6.39 -19.50 -22.32
N ASN A 222 -6.52 -20.52 -21.47
CA ASN A 222 -6.93 -21.86 -21.92
C ASN A 222 -8.33 -21.82 -22.54
N LYS A 223 -9.27 -21.11 -21.90
CA LYS A 223 -10.62 -20.91 -22.42
C LYS A 223 -10.62 -20.21 -23.78
N ASP A 224 -9.85 -19.13 -23.95
CA ASP A 224 -9.75 -18.41 -25.23
C ASP A 224 -9.20 -19.31 -26.35
N VAL A 225 -8.18 -20.12 -26.04
CA VAL A 225 -7.60 -21.09 -26.98
C VAL A 225 -8.61 -22.18 -27.35
N GLU A 226 -9.37 -22.71 -26.39
CA GLU A 226 -10.41 -23.70 -26.65
C GLU A 226 -11.54 -23.14 -27.52
N GLU A 227 -11.95 -21.90 -27.29
CA GLU A 227 -13.07 -21.27 -27.99
C GLU A 227 -12.69 -20.70 -29.37
N THR A 228 -11.48 -20.16 -29.52
CA THR A 228 -11.09 -19.37 -30.70
C THR A 228 -9.80 -19.83 -31.39
N GLY A 229 -9.06 -20.76 -30.79
CA GLY A 229 -7.78 -21.27 -31.29
C GLY A 229 -6.56 -20.42 -30.92
N ASP A 230 -6.75 -19.25 -30.29
CA ASP A 230 -5.68 -18.36 -29.84
C ASP A 230 -6.12 -17.56 -28.59
N SER A 231 -5.17 -17.05 -27.79
CA SER A 231 -5.49 -16.12 -26.70
C SER A 231 -4.78 -14.79 -26.87
N LYS A 232 -5.53 -13.70 -26.66
CA LYS A 232 -4.97 -12.35 -26.64
C LYS A 232 -4.24 -12.01 -25.34
N ILE A 233 -4.44 -12.81 -24.30
CA ILE A 233 -3.78 -12.63 -23.00
C ILE A 233 -2.34 -13.14 -23.11
N LYS A 234 -1.40 -12.30 -22.71
CA LYS A 234 0.03 -12.59 -22.75
C LYS A 234 0.61 -12.63 -21.35
N LEU A 235 1.19 -13.76 -20.98
CA LEU A 235 1.99 -13.92 -19.76
C LEU A 235 3.45 -14.18 -20.12
N PRO A 236 4.42 -13.49 -19.49
CA PRO A 236 5.83 -13.69 -19.76
C PRO A 236 6.33 -15.01 -19.18
N SER A 237 7.40 -15.54 -19.78
CA SER A 237 8.17 -16.61 -19.14
C SER A 237 8.82 -16.12 -17.84
N MET A 238 9.21 -17.05 -16.97
CA MET A 238 9.93 -16.70 -15.74
C MET A 238 11.27 -16.00 -16.03
N GLU A 239 11.91 -16.32 -17.15
CA GLU A 239 13.13 -15.66 -17.63
C GLU A 239 12.93 -14.18 -17.95
N ILE A 240 11.77 -13.81 -18.50
CA ILE A 240 11.42 -12.41 -18.75
C ILE A 240 10.99 -11.75 -17.43
N ALA A 241 10.18 -12.44 -16.62
CA ALA A 241 9.68 -11.92 -15.34
C ALA A 241 10.80 -11.52 -14.37
N ARG A 242 11.88 -12.31 -14.27
CA ARG A 242 13.04 -11.97 -13.43
C ARG A 242 13.78 -10.70 -13.89
N THR A 243 13.60 -10.26 -15.13
CA THR A 243 14.16 -8.97 -15.61
C THR A 243 13.31 -7.76 -15.19
N PHE A 244 12.03 -7.98 -14.86
CA PHE A 244 11.13 -6.95 -14.38
C PHE A 244 11.34 -6.68 -12.89
N ALA A 245 11.23 -7.72 -12.07
CA ALA A 245 11.43 -7.59 -10.63
C ALA A 245 12.07 -8.85 -10.05
N VAL A 246 12.93 -8.66 -9.06
CA VAL A 246 13.53 -9.77 -8.30
C VAL A 246 12.92 -9.86 -6.90
N GLU A 247 12.59 -11.08 -6.52
CA GLU A 247 12.27 -11.48 -5.15
C GLU A 247 12.99 -12.80 -4.83
N THR A 248 12.45 -13.93 -5.30
CA THR A 248 12.98 -15.27 -4.97
C THR A 248 13.92 -15.84 -6.02
N ILE A 249 13.86 -15.34 -7.26
CA ILE A 249 14.69 -15.77 -8.39
C ILE A 249 15.54 -14.58 -8.82
N ASP A 250 16.85 -14.76 -8.79
CA ASP A 250 17.82 -13.68 -8.98
C ASP A 250 17.99 -13.24 -10.45
N TYR A 251 18.31 -11.97 -10.63
CA TYR A 251 18.70 -11.36 -11.89
C TYR A 251 19.71 -10.24 -11.60
N PRO A 252 20.83 -10.12 -12.34
CA PRO A 252 21.88 -9.15 -12.00
C PRO A 252 21.43 -7.68 -12.01
N SER A 253 20.50 -7.32 -12.89
CA SER A 253 20.12 -5.94 -13.18
C SER A 253 18.63 -5.80 -13.55
N PRO A 254 17.70 -6.09 -12.62
CA PRO A 254 16.27 -6.03 -12.91
C PRO A 254 15.78 -4.58 -12.91
N LEU A 255 14.59 -4.34 -13.46
CA LEU A 255 13.94 -3.03 -13.41
C LEU A 255 13.59 -2.61 -11.97
N GLY A 256 13.22 -3.56 -11.11
CA GLY A 256 12.93 -3.27 -9.71
C GLY A 256 13.17 -4.44 -8.77
N LEU A 257 12.96 -4.19 -7.49
CA LEU A 257 13.16 -5.15 -6.40
C LEU A 257 11.90 -5.24 -5.54
N HIS A 258 11.63 -6.44 -5.04
CA HIS A 258 10.60 -6.70 -4.03
C HIS A 258 11.20 -7.42 -2.81
N GLN A 259 10.81 -6.97 -1.62
CA GLN A 259 11.34 -7.37 -0.31
C GLN A 259 12.87 -7.42 -0.24
N PRO A 260 13.60 -6.34 -0.57
CA PRO A 260 15.05 -6.37 -0.65
C PRO A 260 15.72 -6.73 0.68
N THR A 261 15.10 -6.42 1.83
CA THR A 261 15.63 -6.86 3.14
C THR A 261 15.72 -8.38 3.28
N ARG A 262 14.71 -9.09 2.77
CA ARG A 262 14.56 -10.54 2.96
C ARG A 262 15.52 -11.30 2.06
N TRP A 263 15.70 -10.81 0.84
CA TRP A 263 16.38 -11.55 -0.23
C TRP A 263 17.78 -11.03 -0.53
N PHE A 264 18.12 -9.80 -0.11
CA PHE A 264 19.45 -9.20 -0.26
C PHE A 264 20.01 -8.72 1.11
N PRO A 265 20.28 -9.64 2.05
CA PRO A 265 20.89 -9.27 3.33
C PRO A 265 22.28 -8.66 3.14
N ALA A 266 22.66 -7.75 4.02
CA ALA A 266 23.89 -6.93 3.94
C ALA A 266 25.21 -7.73 3.91
N ASP A 267 25.18 -9.03 4.20
CA ASP A 267 26.31 -9.95 4.21
C ASP A 267 26.52 -10.68 2.87
N ARG A 268 25.47 -10.89 2.07
CA ARG A 268 25.55 -11.36 0.66
C ARG A 268 25.58 -10.19 -0.31
N ARG A 269 26.50 -9.26 -0.06
CA ARG A 269 26.76 -8.12 -0.96
C ARG A 269 27.17 -8.63 -2.33
N MET A 270 26.24 -8.61 -3.28
CA MET A 270 26.60 -8.42 -4.68
C MET A 270 27.05 -6.97 -4.77
N THR A 271 28.35 -6.73 -4.90
CA THR A 271 28.97 -5.39 -4.96
C THR A 271 28.35 -4.46 -6.03
N SER A 272 27.53 -5.00 -6.93
CA SER A 272 26.83 -4.28 -7.99
C SER A 272 25.52 -3.58 -7.59
N LEU A 273 24.85 -3.94 -6.48
CA LEU A 273 23.54 -3.35 -6.16
C LEU A 273 23.63 -1.88 -5.73
N ASP A 274 24.69 -1.50 -5.02
CA ASP A 274 24.91 -0.11 -4.61
C ASP A 274 25.16 0.82 -5.81
N GLU A 275 25.70 0.28 -6.91
CA GLU A 275 25.98 0.99 -8.15
C GLU A 275 24.75 1.02 -9.08
N TRP A 276 24.02 -0.09 -9.15
CA TRP A 276 22.89 -0.26 -10.05
C TRP A 276 21.55 0.23 -9.47
N CYS A 277 21.28 -0.02 -8.20
CA CYS A 277 19.99 0.26 -7.59
C CYS A 277 20.16 0.81 -6.17
N PRO A 278 20.85 1.94 -5.98
CA PRO A 278 21.10 2.51 -4.66
C PRO A 278 19.81 2.77 -3.85
N GLU A 279 18.66 2.87 -4.51
CA GLU A 279 17.34 3.14 -3.93
C GLU A 279 16.80 1.96 -3.13
N TYR A 280 17.34 0.74 -3.30
CA TYR A 280 17.00 -0.40 -2.45
C TYR A 280 17.14 -0.10 -0.95
N LYS A 281 18.05 0.82 -0.61
CA LYS A 281 18.26 1.34 0.75
C LYS A 281 17.04 2.05 1.33
N LEU A 282 16.18 2.63 0.50
CA LEU A 282 14.91 3.25 0.89
C LEU A 282 13.83 2.19 1.14
N ALA A 283 13.96 1.02 0.50
CA ALA A 283 13.03 -0.11 0.59
C ALA A 283 13.45 -1.19 1.61
N ARG A 284 14.53 -0.95 2.37
CA ARG A 284 15.09 -1.89 3.34
C ARG A 284 14.66 -1.63 4.77
N THR A 285 14.20 -2.68 5.45
CA THR A 285 13.64 -2.68 6.80
C THR A 285 14.66 -3.05 7.89
N ASP A 286 15.90 -3.37 7.56
CA ASP A 286 16.97 -3.63 8.53
C ASP A 286 17.66 -2.36 9.04
N ARG A 287 17.57 -1.26 8.29
CA ARG A 287 17.98 0.09 8.73
C ARG A 287 17.20 0.64 9.94
N ILE A 288 16.20 -0.12 10.38
CA ILE A 288 15.27 0.23 11.45
C ILE A 288 15.87 -0.04 12.84
N ASN A 289 16.84 -0.96 12.93
CA ASN A 289 17.37 -1.48 14.19
C ASN A 289 18.80 -0.99 14.50
N GLU A 290 19.35 -0.07 13.71
CA GLU A 290 20.64 0.61 13.98
C GLU A 290 20.42 1.99 14.63
#